data_AF-A0A2W7N6B3-F1
#
_entry.id   AF-A0A2W7N6B3-F1
#
_cell.length_a   1.000
_cell.length_b   1.000
_cell.length_c   1.000
_cell.angle_alpha   90.00
_cell.angle_beta   90.00
_cell.angle_gamma   90.00
#
_symmetry.space_group_name_H-M   'P 1'
#
loop_
_entity.id
_entity.type
_entity.pdbx_description
1 polymer ?
#
loop_
_entity_poly.entity_id
_entity_poly.type
_entity_poly.pdbx_seq_one_letter_code
_entity_poly.pdbx_strand_id
1 'polypeptide(L)'
;MLSLFFVACGKDDDDGGGGGDLSVSQALIQFSSGKDASLVKVISDKSWKASCDADWMSLSANSGDQSTAFLIGASPNPLFERTAKVIISSGNATQTIEVVQKGVSKIEFQINGVPFTFLPVEADTTFFLQGETYFSSRSVFLSSYFISQTEITNAQWQAVLGSLPYVDESSKPQMPVVVNYNTIANVFLPKINALADYRFRLPTEHEWEVAAMGGMLSKQTSFAGSIYIDEVAWHYLNSEGRKHVVASKKPNELGLYDMSGNVSEWCSDWYVLWTEQAPPPSTLTNPAGPTTGTLKVIKGGDFSAERFEYDRNNCRISSRNFLPPDISTEAFLYDGYNHHTGFRLIIYK
;
A
#
# COMPACT_ATOMS: atom_id res chain seq x y z
N MET A 1 7.24 2.73 33.75
CA MET A 1 8.48 3.35 34.28
C MET A 1 8.78 4.56 33.40
N LEU A 2 8.25 5.72 33.75
CA LEU A 2 8.59 7.00 33.12
C LEU A 2 8.49 8.05 34.23
N SER A 3 9.64 8.48 34.73
CA SER A 3 9.75 9.40 35.86
C SER A 3 9.59 10.84 35.37
N LEU A 4 8.57 11.53 35.87
CA LEU A 4 8.48 12.99 35.84
C LEU A 4 9.45 13.56 36.90
N PHE A 5 10.40 14.39 36.48
CA PHE A 5 11.17 15.25 37.39
C PHE A 5 10.68 16.69 37.27
N PHE A 6 10.39 17.30 38.41
CA PHE A 6 10.09 18.72 38.58
C PHE A 6 11.26 19.41 39.30
N VAL A 7 11.57 20.62 38.82
CA VAL A 7 12.23 21.77 39.47
C VAL A 7 13.74 21.70 39.80
N ALA A 8 14.49 22.60 39.15
CA ALA A 8 15.37 23.57 39.82
C ALA A 8 15.63 24.76 38.88
N CYS A 9 15.08 25.94 39.19
CA CYS A 9 15.51 27.20 38.58
C CYS A 9 16.36 27.95 39.62
N GLY A 10 17.66 28.08 39.31
CA GLY A 10 18.60 28.94 40.03
C GLY A 10 18.61 30.35 39.45
N LYS A 11 18.85 31.31 40.33
CA LYS A 11 18.82 32.77 40.19
C LYS A 11 19.71 33.37 39.09
N ASP A 12 19.16 34.44 38.51
CA ASP A 12 19.71 35.77 38.19
C ASP A 12 21.21 35.87 37.87
N ASP A 13 21.50 36.18 36.60
CA ASP A 13 22.47 37.21 36.23
C ASP A 13 21.91 37.98 35.02
N ASP A 14 21.86 39.30 35.21
CA ASP A 14 21.34 40.32 34.31
C ASP A 14 22.43 40.66 33.27
N ASP A 15 22.17 40.40 31.99
CA ASP A 15 22.96 40.99 30.91
C ASP A 15 22.03 41.37 29.75
N GLY A 16 21.85 42.68 29.58
CA GLY A 16 20.97 43.29 28.60
C GLY A 16 21.44 43.05 27.17
N GLY A 17 20.75 42.13 26.48
CA GLY A 17 20.77 41.96 25.03
C GLY A 17 19.37 41.59 24.54
N GLY A 18 18.63 42.55 23.99
CA GLY A 18 17.24 42.41 23.56
C GLY A 18 17.04 41.42 22.40
N GLY A 19 17.01 40.12 22.70
CA GLY A 19 16.43 39.08 21.85
C GLY A 19 14.92 39.08 22.05
N GLY A 20 14.16 39.41 21.00
CA GLY A 20 12.69 39.42 21.08
C GLY A 20 12.15 38.02 21.38
N ASP A 21 11.26 37.94 22.37
CA ASP A 21 10.64 36.70 22.82
C ASP A 21 9.60 36.27 21.77
N LEU A 22 9.97 35.34 20.88
CA LEU A 22 9.07 34.75 19.89
C LEU A 22 8.81 33.28 20.25
N SER A 23 7.56 32.97 20.59
CA SER A 23 7.11 31.60 20.83
C SER A 23 5.73 31.34 20.23
N VAL A 24 5.37 30.05 20.12
CA VAL A 24 4.12 29.57 19.54
C VAL A 24 3.45 28.60 20.50
N SER A 25 2.12 28.57 20.53
CA SER A 25 1.36 27.69 21.43
C SER A 25 1.50 26.20 21.13
N GLN A 26 1.95 25.84 19.92
CA GLN A 26 2.17 24.47 19.48
C GLN A 26 3.28 24.43 18.44
N ALA A 27 4.22 23.50 18.59
CA ALA A 27 5.30 23.25 17.64
C ALA A 27 4.97 22.10 16.67
N LEU A 28 3.92 21.32 16.95
CA LEU A 28 3.42 20.22 16.12
C LEU A 28 1.89 20.27 16.06
N ILE A 29 1.35 20.16 14.86
CA ILE A 29 -0.08 20.01 14.59
C ILE A 29 -0.30 18.66 13.89
N GLN A 30 -1.26 17.89 14.37
CA GLN A 30 -1.68 16.64 13.76
C GLN A 30 -3.12 16.76 13.27
N PHE A 31 -3.31 16.64 11.96
CA PHE A 31 -4.62 16.66 11.32
C PHE A 31 -5.06 15.26 10.88
N SER A 32 -6.38 15.05 10.90
CA SER A 32 -6.99 13.93 10.20
C SER A 32 -6.86 14.10 8.68
N SER A 33 -7.16 13.05 7.90
CA SER A 33 -7.17 13.14 6.43
C SER A 33 -8.26 14.05 5.87
N GLY A 34 -9.24 14.42 6.69
CA GLY A 34 -10.29 15.37 6.31
C GLY A 34 -9.78 16.81 6.21
N LYS A 35 -10.68 17.72 5.81
CA LYS A 35 -10.45 19.16 5.97
C LYS A 35 -10.42 19.47 7.46
N ASP A 36 -9.38 20.17 7.90
CA ASP A 36 -9.13 20.40 9.33
C ASP A 36 -8.48 21.78 9.56
N ALA A 37 -8.54 22.28 10.79
CA ALA A 37 -7.90 23.54 11.17
C ALA A 37 -7.55 23.59 12.65
N SER A 38 -6.41 24.19 12.99
CA SER A 38 -5.94 24.35 14.35
C SER A 38 -5.62 25.82 14.64
N LEU A 39 -5.97 26.27 15.85
CA LEU A 39 -5.69 27.62 16.34
C LEU A 39 -4.28 27.69 16.90
N VAL A 40 -3.44 28.55 16.33
CA VAL A 40 -2.10 28.86 16.85
C VAL A 40 -2.11 30.25 17.46
N LYS A 41 -1.55 30.37 18.66
CA LYS A 41 -1.20 31.67 19.25
C LYS A 41 0.29 31.92 19.06
N VAL A 42 0.63 33.05 18.46
CA VAL A 42 1.97 33.62 18.44
C VAL A 42 2.11 34.52 19.66
N ILE A 43 3.21 34.37 20.39
CA ILE A 43 3.58 35.25 21.48
C ILE A 43 4.81 36.01 20.99
N SER A 44 4.67 37.33 20.82
CA SER A 44 5.74 38.22 20.42
C SER A 44 5.53 39.62 20.99
N ASP A 45 6.64 40.31 21.27
CA ASP A 45 6.72 41.73 21.59
C ASP A 45 6.73 42.63 20.35
N LYS A 46 6.94 42.05 19.16
CA LYS A 46 7.06 42.72 17.86
C LYS A 46 6.01 42.21 16.88
N SER A 47 5.90 42.88 15.73
CA SER A 47 5.13 42.37 14.59
C SER A 47 5.79 41.10 14.04
N TRP A 48 4.98 40.13 13.64
CA TRP A 48 5.44 38.87 13.07
C TRP A 48 4.86 38.63 11.68
N LYS A 49 5.50 37.73 10.94
CA LYS A 49 5.04 37.20 9.65
C LYS A 49 4.96 35.68 9.73
N ALA A 50 4.02 35.09 9.00
CA ALA A 50 3.89 33.66 8.85
C ALA A 50 3.85 33.27 7.37
N SER A 51 4.50 32.16 7.04
CA SER A 51 4.45 31.53 5.74
C SER A 51 4.33 30.02 5.89
N CYS A 52 3.84 29.35 4.86
CA CYS A 52 3.70 27.91 4.83
C CYS A 52 4.28 27.36 3.51
N ASP A 53 4.87 26.18 3.54
CA ASP A 53 5.63 25.61 2.41
C ASP A 53 4.82 24.65 1.52
N ALA A 54 3.51 24.53 1.75
CA ALA A 54 2.66 23.64 0.97
C ALA A 54 1.34 24.30 0.50
N ASP A 55 0.93 23.94 -0.71
CA ASP A 55 -0.29 24.40 -1.39
C ASP A 55 -1.59 23.86 -0.79
N TRP A 56 -1.50 22.76 -0.04
CA TRP A 56 -2.62 22.14 0.66
C TRP A 56 -2.94 22.78 2.01
N MET A 57 -2.12 23.74 2.45
CA MET A 57 -2.32 24.49 3.69
C MET A 57 -2.86 25.91 3.42
N SER A 58 -3.49 26.48 4.44
CA SER A 58 -3.94 27.86 4.43
C SER A 58 -3.71 28.51 5.80
N LEU A 59 -3.31 29.78 5.82
CA LEU A 59 -3.21 30.57 7.05
C LEU A 59 -4.31 31.63 7.03
N SER A 60 -5.06 31.79 8.13
CA SER A 60 -6.06 32.86 8.21
C SER A 60 -5.44 34.26 8.32
N ALA A 61 -4.15 34.32 8.67
CA ALA A 61 -3.35 35.54 8.69
C ALA A 61 -1.88 35.20 8.39
N ASN A 62 -1.24 36.01 7.55
CA ASN A 62 0.19 35.87 7.20
C ASN A 62 1.08 36.85 7.98
N SER A 63 0.48 37.64 8.86
CA SER A 63 1.17 38.58 9.73
C SER A 63 0.26 38.99 10.88
N GLY A 64 0.85 39.49 11.96
CA GLY A 64 0.12 40.08 13.07
C GLY A 64 1.01 40.97 13.90
N ASP A 65 0.39 41.80 14.72
CA ASP A 65 1.08 42.64 15.68
C ASP A 65 1.05 41.99 17.06
N GLN A 66 2.21 41.96 17.71
CA GLN A 66 2.36 41.41 19.06
C GLN A 66 1.76 40.00 19.18
N SER A 67 1.25 39.65 20.36
CA SER A 67 0.64 38.37 20.62
C SER A 67 -0.76 38.26 19.99
N THR A 68 -0.88 37.47 18.93
CA THR A 68 -2.11 37.28 18.16
C THR A 68 -2.30 35.80 17.84
N ALA A 69 -3.56 35.41 17.61
CA ALA A 69 -3.92 34.04 17.23
C ALA A 69 -4.45 34.00 15.80
N PHE A 70 -4.15 32.93 15.09
CA PHE A 70 -4.62 32.68 13.73
C PHE A 70 -4.84 31.18 13.51
N LEU A 71 -5.60 30.83 12.47
CA LEU A 71 -5.85 29.45 12.10
C LEU A 71 -4.83 29.00 11.06
N ILE A 72 -4.29 27.79 11.28
CA ILE A 72 -3.64 26.99 10.26
C ILE A 72 -4.65 25.94 9.81
N GLY A 73 -5.00 25.94 8.53
CA GLY A 73 -5.94 25.00 7.93
C GLY A 73 -5.26 24.05 6.95
N ALA A 74 -5.84 22.85 6.80
CA ALA A 74 -5.44 21.86 5.80
C ALA A 74 -6.63 21.46 4.91
N SER A 75 -6.40 21.39 3.61
CA SER A 75 -7.32 20.76 2.66
C SER A 75 -7.38 19.23 2.89
N PRO A 76 -8.42 18.52 2.40
CA PRO A 76 -8.45 17.06 2.48
C PRO A 76 -7.20 16.42 1.87
N ASN A 77 -6.73 15.34 2.48
CA ASN A 77 -5.63 14.52 2.00
C ASN A 77 -6.16 13.16 1.51
N PRO A 78 -6.30 12.94 0.19
CA PRO A 78 -6.88 11.72 -0.35
C PRO A 78 -5.88 10.55 -0.48
N LEU A 79 -4.61 10.73 -0.08
CA LEU A 79 -3.53 9.78 -0.29
C LEU A 79 -2.84 9.42 1.04
N PHE A 80 -1.51 9.28 1.04
CA PHE A 80 -0.70 8.98 2.22
C PHE A 80 -0.46 10.19 3.09
N GLU A 81 0.03 9.95 4.30
CA GLU A 81 0.46 11.01 5.21
C GLU A 81 1.38 12.02 4.51
N ARG A 82 1.14 13.30 4.78
CA ARG A 82 1.93 14.41 4.26
C ARG A 82 2.34 15.35 5.38
N THR A 83 3.52 15.92 5.25
CA THR A 83 4.06 16.87 6.21
C THR A 83 4.37 18.20 5.54
N ALA A 84 4.31 19.26 6.33
CA ALA A 84 4.66 20.60 5.92
C ALA A 84 5.07 21.44 7.12
N LYS A 85 5.54 22.66 6.85
CA LYS A 85 6.01 23.58 7.87
C LYS A 85 5.31 24.92 7.74
N VAL A 86 4.94 25.47 8.89
CA VAL A 86 4.60 26.88 9.02
C VAL A 86 5.75 27.59 9.73
N ILE A 87 6.31 28.59 9.08
CA ILE A 87 7.44 29.37 9.57
C ILE A 87 6.91 30.71 10.05
N ILE A 88 7.14 31.04 11.31
CA ILE A 88 6.78 32.32 11.91
C ILE A 88 8.06 33.08 12.21
N SER A 89 8.17 34.32 11.75
CA SER A 89 9.32 35.18 12.00
C SER A 89 8.93 36.51 12.65
N SER A 90 9.77 36.99 13.57
CA SER A 90 9.63 38.27 14.25
C SER A 90 11.01 38.88 14.46
N GLY A 91 11.34 39.93 13.71
CA GLY A 91 12.72 40.41 13.60
C GLY A 91 13.67 39.32 13.08
N ASN A 92 14.67 38.96 13.88
CA ASN A 92 15.62 37.89 13.56
C ASN A 92 15.22 36.52 14.17
N ALA A 93 14.20 36.49 15.03
CA ALA A 93 13.72 35.25 15.64
C ALA A 93 12.81 34.50 14.67
N THR A 94 12.90 33.17 14.67
CA THR A 94 12.05 32.29 13.87
C THR A 94 11.57 31.11 14.71
N GLN A 95 10.30 30.73 14.54
CA GLN A 95 9.71 29.51 15.06
C GLN A 95 9.15 28.69 13.90
N THR A 96 9.25 27.36 14.02
CA THR A 96 8.70 26.42 13.03
C THR A 96 7.63 25.57 13.71
N ILE A 97 6.48 25.47 13.07
CA ILE A 97 5.42 24.55 13.42
C ILE A 97 5.43 23.45 12.37
N GLU A 98 5.67 22.21 12.80
CA GLU A 98 5.50 21.04 11.96
C GLU A 98 4.00 20.70 11.87
N VAL A 99 3.52 20.46 10.66
CA VAL A 99 2.14 20.06 10.40
C VAL A 99 2.17 18.69 9.74
N VAL A 100 1.55 17.71 10.38
CA VAL A 100 1.40 16.34 9.87
C VAL A 100 -0.08 16.10 9.61
N GLN A 101 -0.44 15.74 8.38
CA GLN A 101 -1.80 15.35 8.04
C GLN A 101 -1.85 13.88 7.64
N LYS A 102 -2.67 13.11 8.35
CA LYS A 102 -2.85 11.67 8.08
C LYS A 102 -3.36 11.41 6.67
N GLY A 103 -3.02 10.24 6.13
CA GLY A 103 -3.58 9.73 4.89
C GLY A 103 -4.97 9.11 5.08
N VAL A 104 -5.65 8.77 3.98
CA VAL A 104 -6.90 8.01 4.02
C VAL A 104 -6.67 6.57 4.45
N SER A 105 -7.63 6.00 5.21
CA SER A 105 -7.57 4.59 5.61
C SER A 105 -7.93 3.61 4.49
N LYS A 106 -8.54 4.10 3.41
CA LYS A 106 -8.85 3.36 2.17
C LYS A 106 -9.15 4.34 1.03
N ILE A 107 -8.95 3.89 -0.19
CA ILE A 107 -9.47 4.54 -1.40
C ILE A 107 -10.69 3.77 -1.87
N GLU A 108 -11.79 4.49 -2.11
CA GLU A 108 -13.02 3.94 -2.68
C GLU A 108 -13.51 4.80 -3.84
N PHE A 109 -13.79 4.15 -4.97
CA PHE A 109 -14.40 4.78 -6.13
C PHE A 109 -15.27 3.75 -6.86
N GLN A 110 -16.01 4.21 -7.87
CA GLN A 110 -16.83 3.33 -8.70
C GLN A 110 -16.54 3.58 -10.18
N ILE A 111 -16.58 2.52 -10.98
CA ILE A 111 -16.63 2.61 -12.44
C ILE A 111 -17.94 1.96 -12.86
N ASN A 112 -18.80 2.69 -13.57
CA ASN A 112 -20.10 2.20 -14.03
C ASN A 112 -20.95 1.57 -12.89
N GLY A 113 -20.91 2.17 -11.70
CA GLY A 113 -21.64 1.71 -10.51
C GLY A 113 -21.02 0.51 -9.78
N VAL A 114 -19.89 -0.03 -10.25
CA VAL A 114 -19.18 -1.14 -9.61
C VAL A 114 -18.07 -0.59 -8.70
N PRO A 115 -18.04 -0.96 -7.41
CA PRO A 115 -17.07 -0.42 -6.45
C PRO A 115 -15.69 -1.04 -6.61
N PHE A 116 -14.68 -0.21 -6.35
CA PHE A 116 -13.29 -0.58 -6.16
C PHE A 116 -12.83 -0.07 -4.80
N THR A 117 -12.22 -0.94 -4.01
CA THR A 117 -11.70 -0.62 -2.68
C THR A 117 -10.22 -0.99 -2.62
N PHE A 118 -9.40 -0.03 -2.20
CA PHE A 118 -7.96 -0.24 -1.99
C PHE A 118 -7.56 0.14 -0.57
N LEU A 119 -6.66 -0.65 0.01
CA LEU A 119 -6.17 -0.47 1.38
C LEU A 119 -4.69 -0.08 1.36
N PRO A 120 -4.24 0.78 2.28
CA PRO A 120 -2.87 1.24 2.32
C PRO A 120 -1.92 0.13 2.78
N VAL A 121 -0.78 0.04 2.11
CA VAL A 121 0.42 -0.62 2.61
C VAL A 121 1.44 0.47 2.86
N GLU A 122 1.68 0.77 4.13
CA GLU A 122 2.60 1.84 4.51
C GLU A 122 4.06 1.42 4.33
N ALA A 123 4.88 2.37 3.91
CA ALA A 123 6.31 2.21 3.83
C ALA A 123 6.88 1.82 5.20
N ASP A 124 7.84 0.91 5.19
CA ASP A 124 8.67 0.62 6.34
C ASP A 124 10.14 0.56 5.91
N THR A 125 11.00 0.80 6.90
CA THR A 125 12.44 0.84 6.79
C THR A 125 13.07 -0.54 6.64
N THR A 126 12.36 -1.67 6.79
CA THR A 126 12.80 -3.00 6.32
C THR A 126 11.67 -4.03 6.47
N PHE A 127 11.23 -4.64 5.37
CA PHE A 127 10.50 -5.91 5.43
C PHE A 127 11.46 -7.09 5.24
N PHE A 128 11.43 -8.05 6.17
CA PHE A 128 12.21 -9.28 6.05
C PHE A 128 11.37 -10.36 5.36
N LEU A 129 11.67 -10.60 4.09
CA LEU A 129 11.00 -11.61 3.29
C LEU A 129 11.64 -12.97 3.56
N GLN A 130 10.82 -13.97 3.86
CA GLN A 130 11.30 -15.35 4.01
C GLN A 130 11.35 -16.03 2.64
N GLY A 131 12.49 -16.61 2.30
CA GLY A 131 12.63 -17.38 1.08
C GLY A 131 11.98 -18.76 1.14
N GLU A 132 11.58 -19.33 0.00
CA GLU A 132 11.33 -20.78 -0.10
C GLU A 132 12.60 -21.59 0.19
N THR A 133 13.75 -21.00 -0.14
CA THR A 133 15.08 -21.49 0.23
C THR A 133 15.77 -20.48 1.13
N TYR A 134 16.71 -20.94 1.97
CA TYR A 134 17.51 -20.06 2.84
C TYR A 134 18.19 -18.90 2.08
N PHE A 135 18.44 -19.07 0.78
CA PHE A 135 19.10 -18.09 -0.09
C PHE A 135 18.20 -16.94 -0.53
N SER A 136 16.88 -17.04 -0.35
CA SER A 136 15.94 -16.03 -0.84
C SER A 136 15.49 -15.02 0.22
N SER A 137 15.98 -15.16 1.45
CA SER A 137 15.71 -14.20 2.53
C SER A 137 16.40 -12.87 2.29
N ARG A 138 15.65 -11.76 2.42
CA ARG A 138 16.13 -10.41 2.05
C ARG A 138 15.35 -9.29 2.73
N SER A 139 15.99 -8.14 2.85
CA SER A 139 15.38 -6.90 3.30
C SER A 139 14.87 -6.09 2.11
N VAL A 140 13.63 -5.61 2.19
CA VAL A 140 13.05 -4.75 1.15
C VAL A 140 12.53 -3.44 1.74
N PHE A 141 12.83 -2.35 1.05
CA PHE A 141 12.33 -1.01 1.30
C PHE A 141 11.30 -0.69 0.22
N LEU A 142 10.05 -0.47 0.62
CA LEU A 142 8.97 -0.10 -0.30
C LEU A 142 8.44 1.29 0.06
N SER A 143 8.14 2.10 -0.95
CA SER A 143 7.31 3.28 -0.77
C SER A 143 5.88 2.88 -0.46
N SER A 144 5.09 3.73 0.21
CA SER A 144 3.68 3.43 0.46
C SER A 144 2.91 3.33 -0.86
N TYR A 145 1.99 2.37 -0.93
CA TYR A 145 1.07 2.18 -2.06
C TYR A 145 -0.29 1.72 -1.51
N PHE A 146 -1.34 1.86 -2.31
CA PHE A 146 -2.63 1.24 -2.01
C PHE A 146 -2.79 -0.01 -2.87
N ILE A 147 -3.35 -1.08 -2.34
CA ILE A 147 -3.58 -2.33 -3.07
C ILE A 147 -5.04 -2.75 -2.98
N SER A 148 -5.61 -3.31 -4.05
CA SER A 148 -7.03 -3.67 -4.06
C SER A 148 -7.31 -4.73 -3.00
N GLN A 149 -8.43 -4.56 -2.29
CA GLN A 149 -8.78 -5.39 -1.13
C GLN A 149 -8.91 -6.88 -1.46
N THR A 150 -9.37 -7.17 -2.67
CA THR A 150 -9.55 -8.51 -3.24
C THR A 150 -8.80 -8.58 -4.57
N GLU A 151 -8.75 -9.77 -5.18
CA GLU A 151 -8.50 -9.86 -6.61
C GLU A 151 -9.57 -9.08 -7.39
N ILE A 152 -9.25 -8.66 -8.62
CA ILE A 152 -10.19 -8.00 -9.50
C ILE A 152 -11.31 -8.98 -9.87
N THR A 153 -12.56 -8.58 -9.64
CA THR A 153 -13.73 -9.41 -9.89
C THR A 153 -14.18 -9.35 -11.34
N ASN A 154 -14.99 -10.32 -11.76
CA ASN A 154 -15.66 -10.30 -13.07
C ASN A 154 -16.49 -9.01 -13.27
N ALA A 155 -17.19 -8.55 -12.24
CA ALA A 155 -17.95 -7.28 -12.30
C ALA A 155 -17.04 -6.07 -12.54
N GLN A 156 -15.92 -6.00 -11.83
CA GLN A 156 -14.94 -4.92 -11.99
C GLN A 156 -14.28 -4.96 -13.38
N TRP A 157 -13.94 -6.16 -13.87
CA TRP A 157 -13.47 -6.36 -15.23
C TRP A 157 -14.46 -5.83 -16.27
N GLN A 158 -15.72 -6.28 -16.18
CA GLN A 158 -16.77 -5.89 -17.11
C GLN A 158 -17.10 -4.40 -17.01
N ALA A 159 -17.03 -3.79 -15.82
CA ALA A 159 -17.22 -2.35 -15.67
C ALA A 159 -16.17 -1.53 -16.44
N VAL A 160 -14.94 -2.02 -16.51
CA VAL A 160 -13.84 -1.34 -17.22
C VAL A 160 -13.89 -1.59 -18.73
N LEU A 161 -14.08 -2.85 -19.16
CA LEU A 161 -13.97 -3.25 -20.57
C LEU A 161 -15.29 -3.39 -21.32
N GLY A 162 -16.43 -3.43 -20.61
CA GLY A 162 -17.77 -3.59 -21.20
C GLY A 162 -18.17 -5.05 -21.46
N SER A 163 -17.23 -5.99 -21.47
CA SER A 163 -17.49 -7.43 -21.65
C SER A 163 -16.56 -8.29 -20.80
N LEU A 164 -17.01 -9.51 -20.51
CA LEU A 164 -16.18 -10.53 -19.85
C LEU A 164 -15.28 -11.26 -20.85
N PRO A 165 -14.14 -11.81 -20.41
CA PRO A 165 -13.26 -12.58 -21.29
C PRO A 165 -13.78 -13.99 -21.56
N TYR A 166 -14.75 -14.47 -20.78
CA TYR A 166 -15.39 -15.78 -20.87
C TYR A 166 -16.82 -15.71 -20.32
N VAL A 167 -17.69 -16.66 -20.72
CA VAL A 167 -19.10 -16.73 -20.30
C VAL A 167 -19.46 -18.17 -19.95
N ASP A 168 -19.27 -18.53 -18.68
CA ASP A 168 -19.55 -19.85 -18.11
C ASP A 168 -19.94 -19.73 -16.61
N GLU A 169 -20.01 -20.84 -15.87
CA GLU A 169 -20.35 -20.81 -14.43
C GLU A 169 -19.37 -20.00 -13.56
N SER A 170 -18.16 -19.77 -14.08
CA SER A 170 -17.07 -19.05 -13.43
C SER A 170 -17.14 -17.53 -13.67
N SER A 171 -18.09 -17.08 -14.50
CA SER A 171 -18.32 -15.69 -14.90
C SER A 171 -19.16 -14.87 -13.89
N LYS A 172 -19.50 -15.45 -12.73
CA LYS A 172 -20.33 -14.77 -11.72
C LYS A 172 -19.69 -13.46 -11.25
N PRO A 173 -20.46 -12.38 -11.01
CA PRO A 173 -19.95 -11.03 -10.78
C PRO A 173 -18.86 -10.89 -9.70
N GLN A 174 -18.99 -11.60 -8.58
CA GLN A 174 -18.08 -11.50 -7.43
C GLN A 174 -17.00 -12.59 -7.39
N MET A 175 -16.89 -13.42 -8.42
CA MET A 175 -15.73 -14.31 -8.58
C MET A 175 -14.56 -13.53 -9.19
N PRO A 176 -13.31 -13.90 -8.88
CA PRO A 176 -12.15 -13.23 -9.47
C PRO A 176 -12.10 -13.50 -10.97
N VAL A 177 -11.67 -12.50 -11.75
CA VAL A 177 -11.43 -12.68 -13.19
C VAL A 177 -10.15 -13.47 -13.40
N VAL A 178 -10.16 -14.43 -14.33
CA VAL A 178 -8.98 -15.21 -14.72
C VAL A 178 -8.58 -14.84 -16.14
N VAL A 179 -7.34 -14.43 -16.36
CA VAL A 179 -6.88 -13.92 -17.65
C VAL A 179 -5.35 -13.93 -17.70
N ASN A 180 -4.75 -13.94 -18.91
CA ASN A 180 -3.30 -13.84 -19.05
C ASN A 180 -2.75 -12.43 -18.81
N TYR A 181 -1.47 -12.36 -18.49
CA TYR A 181 -0.74 -11.12 -18.20
C TYR A 181 -0.87 -10.10 -19.35
N ASN A 182 -0.68 -10.52 -20.60
CA ASN A 182 -0.66 -9.61 -21.75
C ASN A 182 -2.01 -8.92 -21.97
N THR A 183 -3.13 -9.58 -21.70
CA THR A 183 -4.45 -8.94 -21.80
C THR A 183 -4.62 -7.90 -20.69
N ILE A 184 -4.13 -8.17 -19.48
CA ILE A 184 -4.15 -7.18 -18.40
C ILE A 184 -3.30 -5.97 -18.79
N ALA A 185 -2.06 -6.21 -19.21
CA ALA A 185 -1.07 -5.19 -19.50
C ALA A 185 -1.46 -4.31 -20.70
N ASN A 186 -1.97 -4.91 -21.78
CA ASN A 186 -2.19 -4.22 -23.05
C ASN A 186 -3.63 -3.75 -23.24
N VAL A 187 -4.60 -4.25 -22.46
CA VAL A 187 -6.03 -3.92 -22.64
C VAL A 187 -6.63 -3.33 -21.37
N PHE A 188 -6.57 -4.06 -20.25
CA PHE A 188 -7.23 -3.64 -19.02
C PHE A 188 -6.58 -2.39 -18.39
N LEU A 189 -5.26 -2.42 -18.18
CA LEU A 189 -4.53 -1.31 -17.54
C LEU A 189 -4.65 0.01 -18.31
N PRO A 190 -4.49 0.07 -19.64
CA PRO A 190 -4.71 1.31 -20.39
C PRO A 190 -6.14 1.85 -20.23
N LYS A 191 -7.14 0.96 -20.21
CA LYS A 191 -8.54 1.38 -20.10
C LYS A 191 -8.88 1.94 -18.73
N ILE A 192 -8.52 1.25 -17.63
CA ILE A 192 -8.82 1.75 -16.28
C ILE A 192 -8.09 3.07 -15.99
N ASN A 193 -6.83 3.21 -16.43
CA ASN A 193 -6.06 4.45 -16.29
C ASN A 193 -6.63 5.64 -17.09
N ALA A 194 -7.47 5.37 -18.10
CA ALA A 194 -8.19 6.41 -18.84
C ALA A 194 -9.57 6.73 -18.23
N LEU A 195 -10.11 5.87 -17.36
CA LEU A 195 -11.44 6.02 -16.77
C LEU A 195 -11.43 6.61 -15.36
N ALA A 196 -10.30 6.55 -14.65
CA ALA A 196 -10.21 6.93 -13.25
C ALA A 196 -9.04 7.91 -13.01
N ASP A 197 -9.17 8.72 -11.96
CA ASP A 197 -8.21 9.77 -11.58
C ASP A 197 -6.94 9.24 -10.89
N TYR A 198 -6.82 7.91 -10.77
CA TYR A 198 -5.68 7.24 -10.16
C TYR A 198 -4.79 6.58 -11.21
N ARG A 199 -3.53 6.31 -10.83
CA ARG A 199 -2.58 5.55 -11.63
C ARG A 199 -2.51 4.11 -11.15
N PHE A 200 -3.00 3.19 -11.99
CA PHE A 200 -3.06 1.77 -11.70
C PHE A 200 -1.94 1.01 -12.40
N ARG A 201 -1.37 0.04 -11.67
CA ARG A 201 -0.50 -1.01 -12.23
C ARG A 201 -0.68 -2.32 -11.47
N LEU A 202 -0.07 -3.39 -11.99
CA LEU A 202 0.12 -4.62 -11.23
C LEU A 202 1.13 -4.37 -10.09
N PRO A 203 0.99 -5.06 -8.94
CA PRO A 203 2.01 -5.04 -7.90
C PRO A 203 3.31 -5.65 -8.42
N THR A 204 4.44 -5.20 -7.87
CA THR A 204 5.66 -6.00 -7.96
C THR A 204 5.55 -7.23 -7.08
N GLU A 205 6.40 -8.23 -7.31
CA GLU A 205 6.48 -9.41 -6.46
C GLU A 205 6.63 -9.05 -4.98
N HIS A 206 7.49 -8.08 -4.67
CA HIS A 206 7.78 -7.68 -3.31
C HIS A 206 6.66 -6.84 -2.70
N GLU A 207 5.99 -6.00 -3.49
CA GLU A 207 4.77 -5.32 -3.02
C GLU A 207 3.70 -6.35 -2.67
N TRP A 208 3.45 -7.30 -3.56
CA TRP A 208 2.49 -8.37 -3.29
C TRP A 208 2.84 -9.14 -2.00
N GLU A 209 4.11 -9.53 -1.83
CA GLU A 209 4.55 -10.31 -0.68
C GLU A 209 4.42 -9.53 0.64
N VAL A 210 4.83 -8.26 0.67
CA VAL A 210 4.67 -7.41 1.85
C VAL A 210 3.20 -7.19 2.19
N ALA A 211 2.36 -6.97 1.19
CA ALA A 211 0.92 -6.86 1.38
C ALA A 211 0.35 -8.16 1.97
N ALA A 212 0.75 -9.32 1.46
CA ALA A 212 0.29 -10.63 1.92
C ALA A 212 0.72 -10.92 3.37
N MET A 213 1.94 -10.52 3.73
CA MET A 213 2.47 -10.62 5.10
C MET A 213 1.68 -9.80 6.13
N GLY A 214 0.92 -8.79 5.71
CA GLY A 214 0.23 -7.85 6.59
C GLY A 214 0.98 -6.54 6.81
N GLY A 215 1.98 -6.22 5.99
CA GLY A 215 2.76 -4.98 6.10
C GLY A 215 3.34 -4.76 7.50
N MET A 216 3.28 -3.52 8.00
CA MET A 216 3.74 -3.18 9.36
C MET A 216 2.94 -3.87 10.49
N LEU A 217 1.78 -4.45 10.17
CA LEU A 217 0.92 -5.17 11.11
C LEU A 217 1.20 -6.68 11.10
N SER A 218 2.19 -7.15 10.33
CA SER A 218 2.45 -8.57 10.11
C SER A 218 2.56 -9.39 11.40
N LYS A 219 1.85 -10.52 11.44
CA LYS A 219 1.98 -11.54 12.50
C LYS A 219 2.93 -12.68 12.14
N GLN A 220 3.69 -12.54 11.05
CA GLN A 220 4.67 -13.55 10.59
C GLN A 220 4.06 -14.95 10.40
N THR A 221 2.85 -15.00 9.84
CA THR A 221 2.15 -16.25 9.53
C THR A 221 2.65 -16.87 8.21
N SER A 222 2.38 -18.17 8.00
CA SER A 222 2.76 -18.86 6.76
C SER A 222 1.83 -18.54 5.58
N PHE A 223 0.56 -18.30 5.87
CA PHE A 223 -0.47 -17.87 4.94
C PHE A 223 -0.95 -16.49 5.37
N ALA A 224 -1.53 -15.72 4.45
CA ALA A 224 -1.94 -14.34 4.74
C ALA A 224 -3.02 -14.31 5.83
N GLY A 225 -2.66 -13.88 7.04
CA GLY A 225 -3.56 -13.78 8.20
C GLY A 225 -3.70 -15.02 9.08
N SER A 226 -3.13 -16.18 8.71
CA SER A 226 -3.19 -17.40 9.53
C SER A 226 -2.06 -18.39 9.27
N ILE A 227 -1.77 -19.24 10.24
CA ILE A 227 -0.96 -20.46 10.06
C ILE A 227 -1.80 -21.64 9.55
N TYR A 228 -3.13 -21.53 9.59
CA TYR A 228 -4.08 -22.55 9.16
C TYR A 228 -4.68 -22.16 7.80
N ILE A 229 -4.28 -22.87 6.75
CA ILE A 229 -4.67 -22.57 5.35
C ILE A 229 -6.18 -22.51 5.15
N ASP A 230 -6.96 -23.40 5.78
CA ASP A 230 -8.41 -23.47 5.61
C ASP A 230 -9.17 -22.21 6.07
N GLU A 231 -8.57 -21.43 6.96
CA GLU A 231 -9.17 -20.19 7.46
C GLU A 231 -9.11 -19.05 6.45
N VAL A 232 -8.11 -19.07 5.57
CA VAL A 232 -7.72 -17.92 4.74
C VAL A 232 -7.74 -18.23 3.25
N ALA A 233 -7.78 -19.52 2.85
CA ALA A 233 -7.62 -19.93 1.46
C ALA A 233 -8.71 -20.87 0.95
N TRP A 234 -9.02 -20.69 -0.33
CA TRP A 234 -9.60 -21.73 -1.18
C TRP A 234 -8.48 -22.49 -1.87
N HIS A 235 -8.37 -23.79 -1.62
CA HIS A 235 -7.32 -24.68 -2.17
C HIS A 235 -7.93 -26.03 -2.51
N TYR A 236 -7.15 -26.96 -3.06
CA TYR A 236 -7.66 -28.20 -3.65
C TYR A 236 -8.62 -28.98 -2.73
N LEU A 237 -8.33 -29.07 -1.43
CA LEU A 237 -9.13 -29.91 -0.52
C LEU A 237 -10.47 -29.28 -0.14
N ASN A 238 -10.63 -27.96 -0.26
CA ASN A 238 -11.83 -27.25 0.19
C ASN A 238 -12.55 -26.45 -0.91
N SER A 239 -11.98 -26.37 -2.13
CA SER A 239 -12.52 -25.52 -3.19
C SER A 239 -13.61 -26.17 -4.03
N GLU A 240 -13.83 -27.48 -3.91
CA GLU A 240 -14.72 -28.24 -4.80
C GLU A 240 -14.31 -28.14 -6.28
N GLY A 241 -13.01 -27.90 -6.54
CA GLY A 241 -12.47 -27.82 -7.90
C GLY A 241 -12.82 -26.54 -8.66
N ARG A 242 -13.16 -25.44 -7.95
CA ARG A 242 -13.52 -24.16 -8.56
C ARG A 242 -13.07 -22.96 -7.73
N LYS A 243 -12.90 -21.81 -8.38
CA LYS A 243 -12.78 -20.51 -7.70
C LYS A 243 -14.08 -20.14 -6.99
N HIS A 244 -13.96 -19.26 -6.00
CA HIS A 244 -15.08 -18.82 -5.17
C HIS A 244 -15.26 -17.30 -5.23
N VAL A 245 -16.35 -16.84 -4.62
CA VAL A 245 -16.60 -15.41 -4.42
C VAL A 245 -15.48 -14.84 -3.54
N VAL A 246 -14.93 -13.70 -3.95
CA VAL A 246 -13.88 -13.00 -3.19
C VAL A 246 -14.36 -12.63 -1.79
N ALA A 247 -13.43 -12.48 -0.85
CA ALA A 247 -13.68 -12.11 0.54
C ALA A 247 -14.63 -13.06 1.28
N SER A 248 -14.58 -14.36 0.95
CA SER A 248 -15.36 -15.42 1.63
C SER A 248 -14.57 -16.21 2.69
N LYS A 249 -13.28 -15.90 2.84
CA LYS A 249 -12.37 -16.41 3.88
C LYS A 249 -11.88 -15.27 4.78
N LYS A 250 -11.10 -15.57 5.83
CA LYS A 250 -10.56 -14.53 6.72
C LYS A 250 -9.53 -13.67 5.98
N PRO A 251 -9.52 -12.33 6.19
CA PRO A 251 -8.48 -11.47 5.66
C PRO A 251 -7.20 -11.53 6.50
N ASN A 252 -6.11 -10.96 5.98
CA ASN A 252 -4.91 -10.69 6.76
C ASN A 252 -5.03 -9.40 7.61
N GLU A 253 -3.94 -9.02 8.28
CA GLU A 253 -3.90 -7.89 9.21
C GLU A 253 -4.20 -6.52 8.59
N LEU A 254 -4.02 -6.39 7.27
CA LEU A 254 -4.37 -5.18 6.54
C LEU A 254 -5.82 -5.17 6.08
N GLY A 255 -6.56 -6.28 6.25
CA GLY A 255 -7.91 -6.43 5.70
C GLY A 255 -7.94 -6.88 4.23
N LEU A 256 -6.83 -7.40 3.70
CA LEU A 256 -6.75 -7.97 2.36
C LEU A 256 -7.22 -9.43 2.38
N TYR A 257 -8.03 -9.80 1.40
CA TYR A 257 -8.58 -11.14 1.25
C TYR A 257 -7.90 -11.90 0.14
N ASP A 258 -7.98 -13.22 0.23
CA ASP A 258 -7.61 -14.16 -0.84
C ASP A 258 -6.14 -14.00 -1.31
N MET A 259 -5.27 -13.48 -0.44
CA MET A 259 -3.80 -13.44 -0.68
C MET A 259 -3.16 -14.84 -0.55
N SER A 260 -3.96 -15.87 -0.24
CA SER A 260 -3.58 -17.28 -0.20
C SER A 260 -4.73 -18.09 -0.82
N GLY A 261 -4.52 -18.74 -1.96
CA GLY A 261 -5.51 -19.54 -2.67
C GLY A 261 -6.50 -18.71 -3.51
N ASN A 262 -7.64 -19.33 -3.83
CA ASN A 262 -8.64 -18.84 -4.81
C ASN A 262 -8.07 -18.77 -6.22
N VAL A 263 -7.38 -17.71 -6.61
CA VAL A 263 -6.65 -17.63 -7.87
C VAL A 263 -5.24 -17.13 -7.64
N SER A 264 -4.27 -17.64 -8.39
CA SER A 264 -2.93 -17.07 -8.39
C SER A 264 -2.98 -15.66 -8.96
N GLU A 265 -2.01 -14.83 -8.64
CA GLU A 265 -2.05 -13.42 -9.03
C GLU A 265 -0.80 -12.98 -9.78
N TRP A 266 -1.01 -12.38 -10.95
CA TRP A 266 0.06 -11.78 -11.75
C TRP A 266 0.75 -10.62 -11.04
N CYS A 267 2.09 -10.68 -10.98
CA CYS A 267 2.96 -9.57 -10.61
C CYS A 267 3.64 -8.99 -11.86
N SER A 268 4.08 -7.73 -11.80
CA SER A 268 4.76 -7.07 -12.92
C SER A 268 6.12 -7.68 -13.28
N ASP A 269 6.75 -8.37 -12.33
CA ASP A 269 8.13 -8.84 -12.42
C ASP A 269 8.29 -9.95 -13.45
N TRP A 270 9.41 -9.90 -14.15
CA TRP A 270 9.92 -11.07 -14.86
C TRP A 270 10.49 -12.08 -13.83
N TYR A 271 10.13 -13.35 -14.00
CA TYR A 271 10.62 -14.41 -13.13
C TYR A 271 12.11 -14.67 -13.38
N VAL A 272 12.82 -14.80 -12.27
CA VAL A 272 14.21 -15.28 -12.23
C VAL A 272 14.34 -16.31 -11.12
N LEU A 273 15.06 -17.38 -11.42
CA LEU A 273 15.43 -18.40 -10.45
C LEU A 273 16.61 -17.88 -9.62
N TRP A 274 16.41 -17.79 -8.31
CA TRP A 274 17.47 -17.50 -7.37
C TRP A 274 18.24 -18.78 -7.05
N THR A 275 19.58 -18.72 -7.10
CA THR A 275 20.45 -19.86 -6.79
C THR A 275 21.57 -19.42 -5.85
N GLU A 276 22.32 -20.37 -5.28
CA GLU A 276 23.54 -20.05 -4.52
C GLU A 276 24.54 -19.22 -5.35
N GLN A 277 24.62 -19.49 -6.66
CA GLN A 277 25.52 -18.82 -7.58
C GLN A 277 24.98 -17.48 -8.10
N ALA A 278 23.67 -17.25 -7.95
CA ALA A 278 22.98 -16.03 -8.32
C ALA A 278 21.91 -15.69 -7.27
N PRO A 279 22.31 -15.30 -6.04
CA PRO A 279 21.37 -14.96 -4.99
C PRO A 279 20.70 -13.60 -5.26
N PRO A 280 19.50 -13.35 -4.72
CA PRO A 280 18.95 -12.01 -4.75
C PRO A 280 19.83 -11.05 -3.93
N PRO A 281 19.84 -9.75 -4.26
CA PRO A 281 20.47 -8.76 -3.40
C PRO A 281 19.89 -8.81 -1.98
N SER A 282 20.76 -8.65 -0.97
CA SER A 282 20.37 -8.68 0.45
C SER A 282 19.44 -7.53 0.83
N THR A 283 19.57 -6.40 0.13
CA THR A 283 18.74 -5.21 0.30
C THR A 283 18.24 -4.70 -1.05
N LEU A 284 16.95 -4.40 -1.14
CA LEU A 284 16.30 -3.87 -2.34
C LEU A 284 15.43 -2.66 -1.98
N THR A 285 15.46 -1.61 -2.80
CA THR A 285 14.57 -0.45 -2.68
C THR A 285 13.65 -0.38 -3.89
N ASN A 286 12.34 -0.46 -3.68
CA ASN A 286 11.31 -0.55 -4.71
C ASN A 286 11.70 -1.47 -5.88
N PRO A 287 12.06 -2.75 -5.61
CA PRO A 287 12.46 -3.68 -6.67
C PRO A 287 11.31 -3.89 -7.66
N ALA A 288 11.65 -3.86 -8.95
CA ALA A 288 10.73 -4.09 -10.07
C ALA A 288 11.09 -5.36 -10.87
N GLY A 289 11.97 -6.20 -10.32
CA GLY A 289 12.50 -7.38 -10.98
C GLY A 289 13.45 -7.08 -12.15
N PRO A 290 13.86 -8.11 -12.91
CA PRO A 290 14.64 -7.95 -14.13
C PRO A 290 13.90 -7.11 -15.18
N THR A 291 14.64 -6.44 -16.08
CA THR A 291 14.04 -5.64 -17.16
C THR A 291 13.45 -6.48 -18.29
N THR A 292 13.91 -7.71 -18.47
CA THR A 292 13.48 -8.65 -19.51
C THR A 292 13.35 -10.07 -18.96
N GLY A 293 12.49 -10.88 -19.59
CA GLY A 293 12.35 -12.29 -19.28
C GLY A 293 11.37 -12.98 -20.23
N THR A 294 11.16 -14.26 -20.02
CA THR A 294 10.21 -15.09 -20.79
C THR A 294 8.98 -15.50 -19.98
N LEU A 295 9.06 -15.38 -18.65
CA LEU A 295 8.05 -15.85 -17.70
C LEU A 295 7.75 -14.73 -16.70
N LYS A 296 6.49 -14.52 -16.37
CA LYS A 296 6.05 -13.54 -15.36
C LYS A 296 5.81 -14.22 -14.03
N VAL A 297 6.11 -13.51 -12.95
CA VAL A 297 5.86 -13.97 -11.59
C VAL A 297 4.35 -14.06 -11.33
N ILE A 298 3.94 -15.15 -10.69
CA ILE A 298 2.63 -15.29 -10.06
C ILE A 298 2.80 -15.68 -8.58
N LYS A 299 1.89 -15.21 -7.73
CA LYS A 299 1.93 -15.43 -6.27
C LYS A 299 0.58 -15.94 -5.76
N GLY A 300 0.57 -16.43 -4.52
CA GLY A 300 -0.66 -16.72 -3.76
C GLY A 300 -1.26 -18.10 -3.96
N GLY A 301 -0.95 -18.82 -5.04
CA GLY A 301 -1.54 -20.11 -5.33
C GLY A 301 -3.01 -20.01 -5.74
N ASP A 302 -3.61 -21.10 -6.21
CA ASP A 302 -5.01 -21.12 -6.65
C ASP A 302 -5.83 -22.24 -6.01
N PHE A 303 -7.12 -22.29 -6.34
CA PHE A 303 -8.07 -23.25 -5.80
C PHE A 303 -7.74 -24.72 -6.10
N SER A 304 -6.82 -25.00 -7.02
CA SER A 304 -6.37 -26.35 -7.39
C SER A 304 -5.01 -26.71 -6.79
N ALA A 305 -4.36 -25.77 -6.10
CA ALA A 305 -3.09 -25.96 -5.42
C ALA A 305 -3.20 -26.83 -4.15
N GLU A 306 -2.05 -27.22 -3.60
CA GLU A 306 -1.92 -28.09 -2.41
C GLU A 306 -2.36 -29.54 -2.63
N ARG A 307 -2.44 -29.98 -3.90
CA ARG A 307 -2.91 -31.33 -4.25
C ARG A 307 -1.77 -32.36 -4.24
N PHE A 308 -0.64 -32.01 -4.81
CA PHE A 308 0.50 -32.88 -5.08
C PHE A 308 1.74 -32.37 -4.34
N GLU A 309 2.88 -33.04 -4.54
CA GLU A 309 4.12 -32.64 -3.88
C GLU A 309 4.75 -31.38 -4.50
N TYR A 310 4.61 -31.18 -5.81
CA TYR A 310 5.24 -30.08 -6.53
C TYR A 310 4.49 -28.74 -6.41
N ASP A 311 3.19 -28.76 -6.08
CA ASP A 311 2.35 -27.58 -5.79
C ASP A 311 2.05 -27.43 -4.29
N ARG A 312 2.68 -28.28 -3.46
CA ARG A 312 2.61 -28.17 -2.00
C ARG A 312 3.22 -26.86 -1.58
N ASN A 313 2.50 -26.12 -0.74
CA ASN A 313 2.82 -24.79 -0.24
C ASN A 313 2.63 -23.63 -1.23
N ASN A 314 2.08 -23.83 -2.43
CA ASN A 314 1.85 -22.73 -3.36
C ASN A 314 0.98 -21.60 -2.79
N CYS A 315 0.15 -21.89 -1.78
CA CYS A 315 -0.67 -20.88 -1.10
C CYS A 315 0.10 -20.04 -0.07
N ARG A 316 1.36 -20.36 0.24
CA ARG A 316 2.17 -19.60 1.19
C ARG A 316 2.53 -18.22 0.65
N ILE A 317 2.68 -17.27 1.57
CA ILE A 317 3.08 -15.89 1.25
C ILE A 317 4.41 -15.85 0.47
N SER A 318 5.39 -16.64 0.91
CA SER A 318 6.73 -16.68 0.33
C SER A 318 6.80 -17.43 -1.00
N SER A 319 5.75 -18.14 -1.39
CA SER A 319 5.85 -19.03 -2.55
C SER A 319 5.89 -18.29 -3.87
N ARG A 320 6.78 -18.71 -4.76
CA ARG A 320 7.06 -18.03 -6.03
C ARG A 320 6.81 -18.99 -7.18
N ASN A 321 5.85 -18.65 -8.03
CA ASN A 321 5.58 -19.42 -9.24
C ASN A 321 5.60 -18.49 -10.46
N PHE A 322 5.47 -19.04 -11.65
CA PHE A 322 5.65 -18.29 -12.89
C PHE A 322 4.90 -18.92 -14.05
N LEU A 323 4.54 -18.08 -15.03
CA LEU A 323 3.86 -18.51 -16.25
C LEU A 323 4.27 -17.67 -17.46
N PRO A 324 4.15 -18.20 -18.69
CA PRO A 324 4.25 -17.39 -19.90
C PRO A 324 3.19 -16.27 -19.89
N PRO A 325 3.55 -15.03 -20.26
CA PRO A 325 2.63 -13.89 -20.18
C PRO A 325 1.47 -13.96 -21.20
N ASP A 326 1.62 -14.76 -22.24
CA ASP A 326 0.66 -14.99 -23.33
C ASP A 326 -0.02 -16.36 -23.24
N ILE A 327 0.10 -17.07 -22.12
CA ILE A 327 -0.57 -18.37 -21.90
C ILE A 327 -2.05 -18.27 -22.29
N SER A 328 -2.54 -19.23 -23.09
CA SER A 328 -3.91 -19.17 -23.60
C SER A 328 -4.91 -19.63 -22.53
N THR A 329 -6.09 -19.00 -22.52
CA THR A 329 -7.19 -19.33 -21.59
C THR A 329 -7.79 -20.71 -21.87
N GLU A 330 -7.60 -21.27 -23.06
CA GLU A 330 -7.99 -22.63 -23.42
C GLU A 330 -6.91 -23.69 -23.09
N ALA A 331 -5.69 -23.25 -22.75
CA ALA A 331 -4.59 -24.12 -22.34
C ALA A 331 -4.02 -23.67 -20.99
N PHE A 332 -4.83 -23.84 -19.94
CA PHE A 332 -4.30 -24.02 -18.59
C PHE A 332 -3.60 -25.40 -18.50
N LEU A 333 -2.67 -25.71 -19.39
CA LEU A 333 -1.79 -26.86 -19.25
C LEU A 333 -0.39 -26.35 -19.56
N TYR A 334 0.19 -25.63 -18.60
CA TYR A 334 1.62 -25.37 -18.58
C TYR A 334 2.23 -26.37 -17.61
N ASP A 335 3.23 -27.13 -18.05
CA ASP A 335 3.75 -28.29 -17.31
C ASP A 335 2.66 -29.37 -17.04
N GLY A 336 1.61 -29.42 -17.87
CA GLY A 336 0.52 -30.38 -17.68
C GLY A 336 -0.43 -30.06 -16.52
N TYR A 337 -0.43 -28.83 -16.00
CA TYR A 337 -1.30 -28.39 -14.92
C TYR A 337 -2.14 -27.16 -15.26
N ASN A 338 -3.35 -27.12 -14.69
CA ASN A 338 -4.25 -25.98 -14.75
C ASN A 338 -3.81 -24.89 -13.78
N HIS A 339 -3.51 -23.71 -14.31
CA HIS A 339 -3.16 -22.52 -13.53
C HIS A 339 -4.26 -21.50 -13.63
N HIS A 340 -4.88 -21.11 -12.52
CA HIS A 340 -5.99 -20.16 -12.55
C HIS A 340 -5.47 -18.82 -12.04
N THR A 341 -5.08 -17.96 -12.97
CA THR A 341 -4.40 -16.71 -12.62
C THR A 341 -5.27 -15.48 -12.90
N GLY A 342 -5.62 -14.77 -11.82
CA GLY A 342 -6.19 -13.43 -11.85
C GLY A 342 -5.13 -12.39 -11.51
N PHE A 343 -5.57 -11.27 -10.94
CA PHE A 343 -4.66 -10.21 -10.51
C PHE A 343 -5.35 -9.29 -9.51
N ARG A 344 -4.52 -8.55 -8.77
CA ARG A 344 -4.93 -7.37 -8.02
C ARG A 344 -4.23 -6.13 -8.56
N LEU A 345 -4.76 -4.97 -8.22
CA LEU A 345 -4.23 -3.69 -8.66
C LEU A 345 -3.57 -2.96 -7.51
N ILE A 346 -2.63 -2.09 -7.83
CA ILE A 346 -2.18 -1.06 -6.89
C ILE A 346 -2.38 0.34 -7.44
N ILE A 347 -2.45 1.32 -6.53
CA ILE A 347 -2.34 2.75 -6.78
C ILE A 347 -1.05 3.23 -6.11
N TYR A 348 -0.21 3.92 -6.87
CA TYR A 348 1.05 4.49 -6.41
C TYR A 348 1.06 6.01 -6.57
N LYS A 349 2.00 6.66 -5.88
CA LYS A 349 2.15 8.12 -5.84
C LYS A 349 2.61 8.71 -7.17
#